data_AF-A0A0R2DCV4-F1
#
_entry.id   AF-A0A0R2DCV4-F1
#
_cell.length_a   1.000
_cell.length_b   1.000
_cell.length_c   1.000
_cell.angle_alpha   90.00
_cell.angle_beta   90.00
_cell.angle_gamma   90.00
#
_symmetry.space_group_name_H-M   'P 1'
#
loop_
_entity.id
_entity.type
_entity.pdbx_description
1 polymer ?
#
loop_
_entity_poly.entity_id
_entity_poly.type
_entity_poly.pdbx_seq_one_letter_code
_entity_poly.pdbx_strand_id
1 'polypeptide(L)' 'MTHEQIEYRKYVLQGMASYGGDVAQALVWCGNHFIKLSDSQRNTINKLSAKERNQVIHELTMR' A
#
# COMPACT_ATOMS: atom_id res chain seq x y z
N MET A 1 14.03 0.46 1.48
CA MET A 1 12.74 1.17 1.36
C MET A 1 12.85 2.55 1.99
N THR A 2 12.26 3.56 1.35
CA THR A 2 12.09 4.93 1.90
C THR A 2 10.98 4.99 2.95
N HIS A 3 10.84 6.14 3.64
CA HIS A 3 9.74 6.37 4.59
C HIS A 3 8.38 6.21 3.90
N GLU A 4 8.19 6.80 2.72
CA GLU A 4 6.98 6.71 1.92
C GLU A 4 6.66 5.26 1.53
N GLN A 5 7.67 4.48 1.14
CA GLN A 5 7.51 3.06 0.81
C GLN A 5 7.11 2.22 2.03
N ILE A 6 7.64 2.54 3.22
CA ILE A 6 7.26 1.88 4.49
C ILE A 6 5.79 2.16 4.80
N GLU A 7 5.34 3.41 4.69
CA GLU A 7 3.95 3.78 4.96
C GLU A 7 2.99 3.14 3.96
N TYR A 8 3.36 3.11 2.68
CA TYR A 8 2.58 2.40 1.66
C TYR A 8 2.55 0.88 1.93
N ARG A 9 3.67 0.25 2.31
CA ARG A 9 3.72 -1.17 2.67
C ARG A 9 2.81 -1.48 3.85
N LYS A 10 2.83 -0.66 4.91
CA LYS A 10 1.91 -0.83 6.05
C LYS A 10 0.46 -0.76 5.61
N TYR A 11 0.14 0.17 4.71
CA TYR A 11 -1.21 0.31 4.20
C TYR A 11 -1.68 -0.90 3.37
N VAL A 12 -0.83 -1.43 2.49
CA VAL A 12 -1.14 -2.66 1.73
C VAL A 12 -1.27 -3.86 2.67
N LEU A 13 -0.43 -3.97 3.71
CA LEU A 13 -0.53 -5.04 4.70
C LEU A 13 -1.86 -5.00 5.50
N GLN A 14 -2.40 -3.81 5.78
CA GLN A 14 -3.74 -3.67 6.38
C GLN A 14 -4.83 -4.21 5.44
N GLY A 15 -4.71 -3.93 4.13
CA GLY A 15 -5.57 -4.53 3.12
C GLY A 15 -5.44 -6.05 3.12
N MET A 16 -4.22 -6.58 3.09
CA MET A 16 -3.96 -8.03 3.10
C MET A 16 -4.55 -8.72 4.33
N ALA A 17 -4.48 -8.10 5.51
CA ALA A 17 -5.11 -8.62 6.74
C ALA A 17 -6.64 -8.75 6.61
N SER A 18 -7.27 -7.92 5.77
CA SER A 18 -8.71 -7.98 5.51
C SER A 18 -9.11 -9.08 4.51
N TYR A 19 -8.17 -9.61 3.72
CA TYR A 19 -8.42 -10.58 2.63
C TYR A 19 -7.47 -11.79 2.68
N GLY A 20 -7.11 -12.26 3.88
CA GLY A 20 -6.38 -13.52 4.06
C GLY A 20 -4.98 -13.56 3.42
N GLY A 21 -4.33 -12.40 3.26
CA GLY A 21 -2.99 -12.33 2.66
C GLY A 21 -2.97 -12.16 1.14
N ASP A 22 -4.12 -12.08 0.48
CA ASP A 22 -4.19 -11.84 -0.97
C ASP A 22 -3.80 -10.40 -1.32
N VAL A 23 -2.67 -10.23 -2.03
CA VAL A 23 -2.15 -8.92 -2.43
C VAL A 23 -3.06 -8.24 -3.45
N ALA A 24 -3.66 -8.99 -4.39
CA ALA A 24 -4.52 -8.39 -5.42
C ALA A 24 -5.80 -7.81 -4.77
N GLN A 25 -6.41 -8.55 -3.86
CA GLN A 25 -7.57 -8.07 -3.09
C GLN A 25 -7.19 -6.92 -2.16
N ALA A 26 -6.00 -6.95 -1.55
CA ALA A 26 -5.49 -5.84 -0.75
C ALA A 26 -5.36 -4.55 -1.56
N LEU A 27 -4.91 -4.61 -2.82
CA LEU A 27 -4.81 -3.44 -3.68
C LEU A 27 -6.18 -2.85 -4.04
N VAL A 28 -7.17 -3.69 -4.30
CA VAL A 28 -8.58 -3.25 -4.48
C VAL A 28 -9.08 -2.55 -3.21
N TRP A 29 -8.82 -3.14 -2.05
CA TRP A 29 -9.18 -2.54 -0.77
C TRP A 29 -8.51 -1.18 -0.54
N CYS A 30 -7.21 -1.07 -0.83
CA CYS A 30 -6.47 0.18 -0.76
C CYS A 30 -7.09 1.26 -1.66
N GLY A 31 -7.51 0.92 -2.89
CA GLY A 31 -8.22 1.84 -3.77
C GLY A 31 -9.52 2.37 -3.15
N ASN A 32 -10.32 1.47 -2.57
CA ASN A 32 -11.61 1.80 -1.97
C ASN A 32 -11.51 2.54 -0.62
N HIS A 33 -10.40 2.36 0.10
CA HIS A 33 -10.20 2.91 1.44
C HIS A 33 -9.25 4.12 1.46
N PHE A 34 -8.69 4.51 0.33
CA PHE A 34 -7.69 5.59 0.28
C PHE A 34 -8.23 6.91 0.82
N ILE A 35 -9.50 7.22 0.56
CA ILE A 35 -10.18 8.43 1.04
C ILE A 35 -10.38 8.45 2.56
N LYS A 36 -10.30 7.29 3.22
CA LYS A 36 -10.44 7.18 4.68
C LYS A 36 -9.12 7.44 5.43
N LEU A 37 -7.99 7.50 4.72
CA LEU A 37 -6.71 7.89 5.30
C LEU A 37 -6.73 9.38 5.72
N SER A 38 -5.85 9.78 6.64
CA SER A 38 -5.61 11.19 6.90
C SER A 38 -4.96 11.88 5.69
N ASP A 39 -5.07 13.21 5.60
CA ASP A 39 -4.38 14.00 4.55
C ASP A 39 -2.86 13.75 4.54
N SER A 40 -2.25 13.70 5.72
CA SER A 40 -0.82 13.42 5.87
C SER A 40 -0.43 12.07 5.26
N GLN A 41 -1.18 11.01 5.56
CA GLN A 41 -0.93 9.68 5.01
C GLN A 41 -1.13 9.63 3.51
N ARG A 42 -2.21 10.24 2.99
CA ARG A 42 -2.44 10.32 1.54
C ARG A 42 -1.32 11.05 0.84
N ASN A 43 -0.89 12.19 1.38
CA ASN A 43 0.20 12.99 0.82
C ASN A 43 1.52 12.20 0.79
N THR A 44 1.84 11.48 1.87
CA THR A 44 3.01 10.60 1.93
C THR A 44 2.95 9.50 0.86
N ILE A 45 1.82 8.80 0.72
CA ILE A 45 1.67 7.74 -0.30
C ILE A 45 1.70 8.33 -1.72
N ASN A 46 1.16 9.54 -1.92
CA ASN A 46 1.14 10.22 -3.22
C ASN A 46 2.51 10.73 -3.69
N LYS A 47 3.51 10.81 -2.81
CA LYS A 47 4.90 11.08 -3.22
C LYS A 47 5.53 9.92 -3.97
N LEU A 48 5.04 8.70 -3.78
CA LEU A 48 5.58 7.53 -4.47
C LEU A 48 5.18 7.54 -5.94
N SER A 49 6.17 7.37 -6.81
CA SER A 49 5.95 7.01 -8.21
C SER A 49 5.33 5.62 -8.35
N ALA A 50 4.74 5.35 -9.51
CA ALA A 50 4.22 4.01 -9.83
C ALA A 50 5.31 2.93 -9.73
N LYS A 51 6.55 3.25 -10.11
CA LYS A 51 7.70 2.34 -9.99
C LYS A 51 7.97 1.97 -8.53
N GLU A 52 8.00 2.94 -7.63
CA GLU A 52 8.26 2.70 -6.21
C GLU A 52 7.13 1.94 -5.52
N ARG A 53 5.87 2.21 -5.91
CA ARG A 53 4.71 1.43 -5.45
C ARG A 53 4.83 -0.02 -5.92
N ASN A 54 5.16 -0.25 -7.19
CA ASN A 54 5.34 -1.59 -7.75
C ASN A 54 6.49 -2.36 -7.09
N GLN A 55 7.58 -1.69 -6.69
CA GLN A 55 8.64 -2.32 -5.90
C GLN A 55 8.12 -2.85 -4.57
N VAL A 56 7.32 -2.06 -3.85
CA VAL A 56 6.71 -2.49 -2.58
C VAL A 56 5.76 -3.68 -2.81
N ILE A 57 4.94 -3.65 -3.86
CA ILE A 57 4.02 -4.75 -4.20
C ILE A 57 4.82 -6.02 -4.52
N HIS A 58 5.87 -5.91 -5.34
CA HIS A 58 6.72 -7.04 -5.71
C HIS A 58 7.35 -7.71 -4.49
N GLU A 59 7.86 -6.92 -3.53
CA GLU A 59 8.40 -7.43 -2.27
C GLU A 59 7.33 -8.12 -1.39
N LEU A 60 6.06 -7.77 -1.52
CA LEU A 60 4.96 -8.43 -0.78
C LEU A 60 4.52 -9.73 -1.45
N THR A 61 4.63 -9.84 -2.77
CA THR A 61 4.28 -11.05 -3.54
C THR A 61 5.37 -12.12 -3.54
N MET A 62 6.63 -11.75 -3.30
CA MET A 62 7.78 -12.65 -3.30
C MET A 62 8.10 -13.25 -1.91
N ARG A 63 7.12 -13.22 -0.98
CA ARG A 63 7.27 -13.72 0.39
C ARG A 63 6.95 -15.21 0.51
#